data_AF-A0A926XKH9-F1
#
_entry.id   AF-A0A926XKH9-F1
#
_cell.length_a   1.000
_cell.length_b   1.000
_cell.length_c   1.000
_cell.angle_alpha   90.00
_cell.angle_beta   90.00
_cell.angle_gamma   90.00
#
_symmetry.space_group_name_H-M   'P 1'
#
loop_
_entity.id
_entity.type
_entity.pdbx_description
1 polymer ?
#
loop_
_entity_poly.entity_id
_entity_poly.type
_entity_poly.pdbx_seq_one_letter_code
_entity_poly.pdbx_strand_id
1 'polypeptide(L)'
;MVGFYTAIRSRGLLVSLLASMMWMNGNGMTQLSALAQPAWEVSVNFPKASGNSGSPRQTTGAGNRNGTCTIRKDSQPGMTAIMPVGNIGTTVAANPSLSIYIPQTNAKRLEVVIAEVAFAEEEFKEVYVKSDFVIPVALKEDPGIITLKLDGANLEPNKLYKWTFTAFCGDANDFSKAEKVWGLFEPKELSADLRRQLEGATPLEQAKLYAQAGIWNETLALVSSLRASNPREWTELLHSIDLNNLDSAPLLESNP
;
A
#
# COMPACT_ATOMS: atom_id res chain seq x y z
N MET A 1 49.04 -105.10 1.05
CA MET A 1 47.94 -105.73 0.28
C MET A 1 46.70 -104.87 0.51
N VAL A 2 46.31 -104.13 -0.54
CA VAL A 2 44.98 -103.57 -0.92
C VAL A 2 44.09 -102.98 0.20
N GLY A 3 43.56 -101.76 0.16
CA GLY A 3 43.45 -100.76 -0.90
C GLY A 3 42.09 -100.04 -0.84
N PHE A 4 42.15 -98.70 -0.89
CA PHE A 4 41.24 -97.73 -1.53
C PHE A 4 39.75 -97.52 -1.12
N TYR A 5 39.43 -96.23 -0.81
CA TYR A 5 38.31 -95.36 -1.28
C TYR A 5 36.85 -95.86 -1.07
N THR A 6 35.80 -95.06 -0.81
CA THR A 6 35.46 -93.67 -1.18
C THR A 6 34.17 -93.26 -0.41
N ALA A 7 34.05 -91.98 -0.03
CA ALA A 7 32.91 -91.06 -0.31
C ALA A 7 31.44 -91.41 0.12
N ILE A 8 30.48 -90.51 0.39
CA ILE A 8 30.29 -89.08 0.08
C ILE A 8 29.07 -88.52 0.88
N ARG A 9 29.13 -87.20 1.17
CA ARG A 9 28.05 -86.18 1.33
C ARG A 9 26.92 -86.37 2.35
N SER A 10 26.39 -85.32 2.99
CA SER A 10 26.65 -83.87 2.93
C SER A 10 25.84 -83.13 3.99
N ARG A 11 26.44 -82.07 4.54
CA ARG A 11 25.86 -80.85 5.12
C ARG A 11 24.99 -81.09 6.38
N GLY A 12 25.50 -80.93 7.60
CA GLY A 12 26.28 -79.81 8.15
C GLY A 12 25.30 -78.74 8.69
N LEU A 13 24.89 -78.78 9.96
CA LEU A 13 25.52 -78.15 11.16
C LEU A 13 25.55 -76.61 10.99
N LEU A 14 24.99 -75.75 11.85
CA LEU A 14 25.03 -75.64 13.32
C LEU A 14 23.91 -74.64 13.76
N VAL A 15 23.20 -74.80 14.88
CA VAL A 15 23.61 -74.44 16.28
C VAL A 15 24.00 -72.94 16.33
N SER A 16 23.43 -72.04 17.13
CA SER A 16 23.15 -72.02 18.58
C SER A 16 22.53 -70.63 18.87
N LEU A 17 21.47 -70.52 19.68
CA LEU A 17 21.48 -70.05 21.09
C LEU A 17 22.00 -68.62 21.37
N LEU A 18 21.10 -67.87 22.03
CA LEU A 18 21.30 -66.78 23.01
C LEU A 18 21.67 -65.38 22.48
N ALA A 19 20.81 -64.41 22.77
CA ALA A 19 21.10 -63.39 23.80
C ALA A 19 19.97 -62.36 23.90
N SER A 20 19.43 -62.18 25.09
CA SER A 20 18.69 -60.98 25.48
C SER A 20 19.62 -59.77 25.38
N MET A 21 19.23 -58.72 24.66
CA MET A 21 19.80 -57.39 24.83
C MET A 21 18.76 -56.33 24.46
N MET A 22 18.25 -55.71 25.52
CA MET A 22 17.51 -54.46 25.49
C MET A 22 18.45 -53.37 24.97
N TRP A 23 18.11 -52.75 23.85
CA TRP A 23 18.66 -51.46 23.44
C TRP A 23 17.48 -50.54 23.16
N MET A 24 17.14 -49.72 24.15
CA MET A 24 16.48 -48.45 23.93
C MET A 24 17.44 -47.61 23.09
N ASN A 25 17.10 -47.33 21.83
CA ASN A 25 17.57 -46.17 21.08
C ASN A 25 16.84 -46.10 19.75
N GLY A 26 15.82 -45.27 19.72
CA GLY A 26 15.21 -44.76 18.51
C GLY A 26 14.68 -43.39 18.84
N ASN A 27 15.55 -42.39 18.69
CA ASN A 27 15.16 -40.98 18.66
C ASN A 27 14.13 -40.80 17.53
N GLY A 28 12.87 -41.05 17.85
CA GLY A 28 11.74 -40.64 17.03
C GLY A 28 11.70 -39.12 17.10
N MET A 29 12.44 -38.46 16.23
CA MET A 29 12.09 -37.10 15.82
C MET A 29 10.68 -37.18 15.26
N THR A 30 9.69 -36.97 16.12
CA THR A 30 8.37 -36.53 15.70
C THR A 30 8.62 -35.27 14.89
N GLN A 31 8.51 -35.38 13.57
CA GLN A 31 8.38 -34.21 12.71
C GLN A 31 7.15 -33.46 13.23
N LEU A 32 7.39 -32.38 13.96
CA LEU A 32 6.45 -31.29 14.07
C LEU A 32 6.27 -30.78 12.65
N SER A 33 5.30 -31.34 11.93
CA SER A 33 4.66 -30.62 10.85
C SER A 33 4.17 -29.33 11.48
N ALA A 34 4.92 -28.24 11.29
CA ALA A 34 4.44 -26.90 11.60
C ALA A 34 3.14 -26.78 10.81
N LEU A 35 2.01 -26.88 11.51
CA LEU A 35 0.74 -26.49 10.95
C LEU A 35 0.92 -25.02 10.61
N ALA A 36 1.10 -24.73 9.32
CA ALA A 36 0.99 -23.37 8.82
C ALA A 36 -0.36 -22.87 9.34
N GLN A 37 -0.29 -21.98 10.33
CA GLN A 37 -1.50 -21.38 10.87
C GLN A 37 -2.22 -20.73 9.68
N PRO A 38 -3.55 -20.88 9.55
CA PRO A 38 -4.26 -20.13 8.53
C PRO A 38 -3.95 -18.65 8.76
N ALA A 39 -3.64 -17.90 7.71
CA ALA A 39 -3.58 -16.45 7.76
C ALA A 39 -5.01 -15.92 7.93
N TRP A 40 -5.60 -16.11 9.11
CA TRP A 40 -6.97 -15.69 9.36
C TRP A 40 -6.98 -14.20 9.70
N GLU A 41 -7.52 -13.43 8.75
CA GLU A 41 -8.12 -12.11 8.88
C GLU A 41 -7.19 -10.95 9.28
N VAL A 42 -6.16 -10.72 8.47
CA VAL A 42 -5.28 -9.54 8.62
C VAL A 42 -5.87 -8.36 7.84
N SER A 43 -6.93 -7.74 8.35
CA SER A 43 -7.53 -6.53 7.76
C SER A 43 -6.67 -5.29 8.00
N VAL A 44 -6.27 -4.58 6.94
CA VAL A 44 -5.59 -3.28 7.01
C VAL A 44 -6.63 -2.16 7.03
N ASN A 45 -7.05 -1.77 8.23
CA ASN A 45 -7.87 -0.56 8.45
C ASN A 45 -6.99 0.60 8.91
N PHE A 46 -7.21 1.79 8.34
CA PHE A 46 -6.56 2.99 8.82
C PHE A 46 -7.37 3.61 9.96
N PRO A 47 -6.73 4.00 11.08
CA PRO A 47 -7.44 4.59 12.20
C PRO A 47 -8.08 5.92 11.79
N LYS A 48 -9.34 6.13 12.19
CA LYS A 48 -9.94 7.46 12.09
C LYS A 48 -9.17 8.44 12.97
N ALA A 49 -8.95 9.65 12.50
CA ALA A 49 -8.24 10.68 13.26
C ALA A 49 -8.87 10.83 14.67
N SER A 50 -8.05 10.71 15.72
CA SER A 50 -8.51 10.84 17.09
C SER A 50 -8.76 12.33 17.40
N GLY A 51 -10.02 12.74 17.41
CA GLY A 51 -10.42 14.06 17.93
C GLY A 51 -11.39 14.80 17.03
N ASN A 52 -12.12 15.74 17.64
CA ASN A 52 -12.97 16.76 17.00
C ASN A 52 -12.13 17.69 16.11
N SER A 53 -11.48 17.15 15.09
CA SER A 53 -10.76 17.95 14.11
C SER A 53 -11.82 18.62 13.25
N GLY A 54 -12.03 19.92 13.45
CA GLY A 54 -12.84 20.78 12.56
C GLY A 54 -12.27 20.91 11.14
N SER A 55 -11.51 19.91 10.70
CA SER A 55 -10.92 19.77 9.38
C SER A 55 -12.06 19.66 8.36
N PRO A 56 -12.11 20.53 7.34
CA PRO A 56 -13.17 20.49 6.35
C PRO A 56 -13.27 19.09 5.73
N ARG A 57 -14.44 18.46 5.86
CA ARG A 57 -14.81 17.29 5.05
C ARG A 57 -14.67 17.71 3.58
N GLN A 58 -14.11 16.86 2.72
CA GLN A 58 -14.06 17.17 1.29
C GLN A 58 -15.47 17.55 0.82
N THR A 59 -15.63 18.81 0.41
CA THR A 59 -16.77 19.22 -0.38
C THR A 59 -16.37 18.97 -1.82
N THR A 60 -17.09 18.09 -2.50
CA THR A 60 -17.00 17.98 -3.95
C THR A 60 -17.42 19.34 -4.50
N GLY A 61 -16.53 20.04 -5.20
CA GLY A 61 -16.87 21.34 -5.79
C GLY A 61 -18.08 21.19 -6.71
N ALA A 62 -19.23 21.73 -6.30
CA ALA A 62 -20.51 21.61 -7.02
C ALA A 62 -20.64 22.60 -8.20
N GLY A 63 -19.53 23.13 -8.69
CA GLY A 63 -19.50 24.16 -9.73
C GLY A 63 -19.64 23.59 -11.12
N ASN A 64 -20.85 23.18 -11.53
CA ASN A 64 -21.16 22.95 -12.95
C ASN A 64 -21.24 24.31 -13.66
N ARG A 65 -20.11 24.77 -14.20
CA ARG A 65 -20.07 25.81 -15.23
C ARG A 65 -19.55 25.15 -16.49
N ASN A 66 -20.40 25.13 -17.51
CA ASN A 66 -20.20 24.59 -18.85
C ASN A 66 -18.70 24.48 -19.27
N GLY A 67 -18.17 23.26 -19.37
CA GLY A 67 -16.76 22.98 -19.73
C GLY A 67 -15.90 22.38 -18.61
N THR A 68 -16.34 21.30 -17.98
CA THR A 68 -15.62 20.63 -16.89
C THR A 68 -14.41 19.84 -17.39
N CYS A 69 -13.37 19.78 -16.55
CA CYS A 69 -12.16 19.00 -16.80
C CYS A 69 -12.39 17.48 -16.84
N THR A 70 -13.44 17.04 -16.16
CA THR A 70 -13.85 15.65 -16.07
C THR A 70 -15.18 15.44 -16.78
N ILE A 71 -15.26 14.32 -17.48
CA ILE A 71 -16.45 13.79 -18.13
C ILE A 71 -17.01 12.77 -17.14
N ARG A 72 -18.10 13.14 -16.47
CA ARG A 72 -18.70 12.34 -15.42
C ARG A 72 -20.07 11.85 -15.85
N LYS A 73 -20.35 10.56 -15.60
CA LYS A 73 -21.73 10.07 -15.54
C LYS A 73 -22.33 10.47 -14.19
N ASP A 74 -23.63 10.69 -14.12
CA ASP A 74 -24.31 11.24 -12.91
C ASP A 74 -24.02 10.47 -11.61
N SER A 75 -23.69 9.19 -11.70
CA SER A 75 -23.37 8.31 -10.56
C SER A 75 -21.87 8.19 -10.24
N GLN A 76 -20.98 8.83 -11.00
CA GLN A 76 -19.53 8.75 -10.77
C GLN A 76 -19.03 9.86 -9.83
N PRO A 77 -18.13 9.54 -8.88
CA PRO A 77 -17.48 10.57 -8.06
C PRO A 77 -16.67 11.54 -8.92
N GLY A 78 -16.47 12.75 -8.41
CA GLY A 78 -15.53 13.71 -9.01
C GLY A 78 -14.08 13.32 -8.74
N MET A 79 -13.15 14.18 -9.15
CA MET A 79 -11.75 13.98 -8.77
C MET A 79 -11.64 13.91 -7.25
N THR A 80 -10.99 12.86 -6.75
CA THR A 80 -11.00 12.50 -5.31
C THR A 80 -9.59 12.13 -4.87
N ALA A 81 -9.16 12.70 -3.75
CA ALA A 81 -7.88 12.35 -3.13
C ALA A 81 -8.03 11.04 -2.34
N ILE A 82 -7.12 10.09 -2.52
CA ILE A 82 -7.08 8.86 -1.71
C ILE A 82 -6.34 9.19 -0.42
N MET A 83 -7.09 9.68 0.57
CA MET A 83 -6.59 10.25 1.82
C MET A 83 -7.41 9.77 3.02
N PRO A 84 -6.83 9.75 4.23
CA PRO A 84 -7.56 9.36 5.43
C PRO A 84 -8.64 10.39 5.77
N VAL A 85 -9.61 9.97 6.59
CA VAL A 85 -10.65 10.86 7.12
C VAL A 85 -9.99 12.05 7.83
N GLY A 86 -10.43 13.26 7.52
CA GLY A 86 -9.82 14.51 8.01
C GLY A 86 -8.82 15.13 7.03
N ASN A 87 -8.47 14.43 5.94
CA ASN A 87 -7.65 14.91 4.83
C ASN A 87 -6.21 15.32 5.24
N ILE A 88 -5.68 14.69 6.29
CA ILE A 88 -4.31 14.84 6.78
C ILE A 88 -3.62 13.49 6.66
N GLY A 89 -2.74 13.37 5.68
CA GLY A 89 -1.89 12.20 5.51
C GLY A 89 -0.57 12.37 6.24
N THR A 90 -0.02 11.28 6.73
CA THR A 90 1.30 11.20 7.36
C THR A 90 2.22 10.33 6.50
N THR A 91 3.52 10.56 6.62
CA THR A 91 4.55 9.88 5.82
C THR A 91 5.85 9.85 6.61
N VAL A 92 6.68 8.83 6.42
CA VAL A 92 8.08 8.84 6.91
C VAL A 92 9.08 9.10 5.79
N ALA A 93 8.62 9.14 4.53
CA ALA A 93 9.40 9.57 3.38
C ALA A 93 9.47 11.10 3.27
N ALA A 94 10.66 11.63 2.99
CA ALA A 94 10.86 13.04 2.63
C ALA A 94 10.29 13.39 1.24
N ASN A 95 10.13 12.40 0.37
CA ASN A 95 9.52 12.54 -0.95
C ASN A 95 8.27 11.64 -1.02
N PRO A 96 7.12 12.09 -0.50
CA PRO A 96 5.91 11.26 -0.46
C PRO A 96 5.30 11.08 -1.85
N SER A 97 4.26 10.26 -1.93
CA SER A 97 3.43 10.11 -3.13
C SER A 97 2.01 10.63 -2.92
N LEU A 98 1.34 11.07 -3.98
CA LEU A 98 -0.08 11.42 -3.97
C LEU A 98 -0.86 10.41 -4.80
N SER A 99 -1.90 9.81 -4.23
CA SER A 99 -2.81 8.95 -4.97
C SER A 99 -4.16 9.63 -5.15
N ILE A 100 -4.61 9.74 -6.40
CA ILE A 100 -5.78 10.54 -6.78
C ILE A 100 -6.63 9.70 -7.74
N TYR A 101 -7.91 9.56 -7.42
CA TYR A 101 -8.91 9.11 -8.38
C TYR A 101 -9.26 10.25 -9.32
N ILE A 102 -9.11 10.00 -10.61
CA ILE A 102 -9.43 10.94 -11.68
C ILE A 102 -10.53 10.28 -12.54
N PRO A 103 -11.71 10.91 -12.67
CA PRO A 103 -12.70 10.50 -13.66
C PRO A 103 -12.13 10.54 -15.09
N GLN A 104 -12.89 10.07 -16.08
CA GLN A 104 -12.55 10.34 -17.47
C GLN A 104 -12.26 11.83 -17.65
N THR A 105 -11.13 12.20 -18.24
CA THR A 105 -10.67 13.60 -18.31
C THR A 105 -10.08 13.94 -19.67
N ASN A 106 -10.26 15.19 -20.07
CA ASN A 106 -9.59 15.79 -21.23
C ASN A 106 -8.39 16.68 -20.84
N ALA A 107 -7.92 16.58 -19.58
CA ALA A 107 -6.78 17.32 -19.06
C ALA A 107 -5.56 17.23 -19.98
N LYS A 108 -4.87 18.35 -20.10
CA LYS A 108 -3.65 18.53 -20.89
C LYS A 108 -2.40 18.62 -20.02
N ARG A 109 -2.58 18.99 -18.76
CA ARG A 109 -1.50 19.08 -17.77
C ARG A 109 -2.03 18.76 -16.39
N LEU A 110 -1.18 18.12 -15.60
CA LEU A 110 -1.39 17.94 -14.17
C LEU A 110 -0.29 18.69 -13.43
N GLU A 111 -0.65 19.33 -12.34
CA GLU A 111 0.27 20.06 -11.49
C GLU A 111 0.07 19.71 -10.04
N VAL A 112 1.18 19.59 -9.31
CA VAL A 112 1.19 19.52 -7.85
C VAL A 112 1.96 20.73 -7.33
N VAL A 113 1.33 21.48 -6.44
CA VAL A 113 1.97 22.54 -5.65
C VAL A 113 1.91 22.13 -4.18
N ILE A 114 3.02 22.29 -3.45
CA ILE A 114 3.06 22.09 -2.01
C ILE A 114 3.57 23.37 -1.35
N ALA A 115 2.84 23.81 -0.33
CA ALA A 115 3.23 24.93 0.50
C ALA A 115 3.32 24.52 1.98
N GLU A 116 4.33 25.02 2.68
CA GLU A 116 4.42 24.93 4.14
C GLU A 116 3.31 25.79 4.77
N VAL A 117 2.63 25.26 5.78
CA VAL A 117 1.57 25.94 6.53
C VAL A 117 2.17 26.42 7.85
N ALA A 118 2.41 27.73 7.96
CA ALA A 118 2.78 28.35 9.22
C ALA A 118 1.51 28.72 10.00
N PHE A 119 1.38 28.24 11.24
CA PHE A 119 0.24 28.60 12.10
C PHE A 119 0.26 30.09 12.55
N ALA A 120 1.40 30.76 12.40
CA ALA A 120 1.63 32.11 12.92
C ALA A 120 1.54 33.21 11.84
N GLU A 121 1.60 32.85 10.56
CA GLU A 121 1.63 33.80 9.45
C GLU A 121 0.67 33.26 8.38
N GLU A 122 -0.25 34.08 7.87
CA GLU A 122 -1.12 33.71 6.72
C GLU A 122 -0.32 33.58 5.40
N GLU A 123 0.99 33.36 5.48
CA GLU A 123 1.88 33.18 4.36
C GLU A 123 2.08 31.69 4.09
N PHE A 124 1.61 31.26 2.92
CA PHE A 124 1.93 29.96 2.37
C PHE A 124 3.27 30.07 1.66
N LYS A 125 4.31 29.44 2.23
CA LYS A 125 5.61 29.32 1.54
C LYS A 125 5.56 28.15 0.60
N GLU A 126 5.54 28.41 -0.71
CA GLU A 126 5.68 27.36 -1.72
C GLU A 126 7.05 26.68 -1.59
N VAL A 127 7.05 25.35 -1.43
CA VAL A 127 8.27 24.53 -1.27
C VAL A 127 8.45 23.54 -2.41
N TYR A 128 7.40 23.29 -3.19
CA TYR A 128 7.43 22.35 -4.32
C TYR A 128 6.41 22.73 -5.38
N VAL A 129 6.82 22.67 -6.65
CA VAL A 129 5.94 22.77 -7.81
C VAL A 129 6.42 21.77 -8.87
N LYS A 130 5.50 20.94 -9.37
CA LYS A 130 5.78 20.03 -10.49
C LYS A 130 4.59 19.95 -11.42
N SER A 131 4.81 20.14 -12.72
CA SER A 131 3.75 20.28 -13.73
C SER A 131 3.97 19.41 -15.00
N ASP A 132 4.97 18.54 -14.98
CA ASP A 132 5.41 17.68 -16.09
C ASP A 132 4.93 16.23 -15.95
N PHE A 133 3.97 15.95 -15.07
CA PHE A 133 3.41 14.62 -14.92
C PHE A 133 2.73 14.14 -16.21
N VAL A 134 3.11 12.94 -16.65
CA VAL A 134 2.49 12.27 -17.79
C VAL A 134 1.08 11.82 -17.41
N ILE A 135 0.09 12.24 -18.20
CA ILE A 135 -1.30 11.80 -18.04
C ILE A 135 -1.45 10.42 -18.67
N PRO A 136 -1.85 9.37 -17.92
CA PRO A 136 -2.14 8.08 -18.50
C PRO A 136 -3.18 8.19 -19.62
N VAL A 137 -2.88 7.61 -20.79
CA VAL A 137 -3.78 7.66 -21.95
C VAL A 137 -5.14 7.03 -21.64
N ALA A 138 -5.16 6.03 -20.77
CA ALA A 138 -6.38 5.37 -20.29
C ALA A 138 -7.39 6.36 -19.69
N LEU A 139 -6.92 7.43 -19.02
CA LEU A 139 -7.80 8.45 -18.41
C LEU A 139 -8.63 9.25 -19.43
N LYS A 140 -8.36 9.13 -20.73
CA LYS A 140 -9.19 9.74 -21.78
C LYS A 140 -10.51 9.01 -21.98
N GLU A 141 -10.56 7.72 -21.65
CA GLU A 141 -11.72 6.86 -21.88
C GLU A 141 -12.29 6.35 -20.54
N ASP A 142 -11.43 5.94 -19.62
CA ASP A 142 -11.79 5.27 -18.39
C ASP A 142 -11.31 6.03 -17.13
N PRO A 143 -12.11 6.10 -16.06
CA PRO A 143 -11.66 6.64 -14.79
C PRO A 143 -10.63 5.72 -14.12
N GLY A 144 -9.76 6.28 -13.28
CA GLY A 144 -8.79 5.46 -12.55
C GLY A 144 -8.06 6.22 -11.45
N ILE A 145 -7.33 5.47 -10.63
CA ILE A 145 -6.47 6.00 -9.58
C ILE A 145 -5.05 6.05 -10.11
N ILE A 146 -4.43 7.23 -10.08
CA ILE A 146 -3.01 7.40 -10.37
C ILE A 146 -2.25 7.69 -9.09
N THR A 147 -0.97 7.31 -9.05
CA THR A 147 -0.05 7.66 -7.98
C THR A 147 1.09 8.50 -8.54
N LEU A 148 1.30 9.68 -7.96
CA LEU A 148 2.32 10.64 -8.36
C LEU A 148 3.43 10.68 -7.32
N LYS A 149 4.66 10.33 -7.70
CA LYS A 149 5.83 10.48 -6.84
C LYS A 149 6.31 11.93 -6.84
N LEU A 150 6.51 12.48 -5.65
CA LEU A 150 6.91 13.88 -5.46
C LEU A 150 8.43 13.99 -5.29
N ASP A 151 9.17 13.50 -6.29
CA ASP A 151 10.64 13.52 -6.26
C ASP A 151 11.15 14.95 -6.13
N GLY A 152 12.04 15.18 -5.16
CA GLY A 152 12.63 16.48 -4.87
C GLY A 152 11.81 17.38 -3.93
N ALA A 153 10.67 16.91 -3.42
CA ALA A 153 9.88 17.65 -2.43
C ALA A 153 10.63 17.87 -1.11
N ASN A 154 11.44 16.89 -0.68
CA ASN A 154 12.30 16.97 0.51
C ASN A 154 11.60 17.57 1.75
N LEU A 155 10.40 17.09 2.04
CA LEU A 155 9.60 17.58 3.16
C LEU A 155 10.24 17.19 4.49
N GLU A 156 10.25 18.12 5.44
CA GLU A 156 10.87 17.90 6.74
C GLU A 156 9.86 17.29 7.74
N PRO A 157 10.32 16.42 8.65
CA PRO A 157 9.49 15.93 9.75
C PRO A 157 8.94 17.05 10.62
N ASN A 158 7.75 16.83 11.19
CA ASN A 158 7.08 17.69 12.17
C ASN A 158 6.69 19.08 11.63
N LYS A 159 6.60 19.23 10.30
CA LYS A 159 6.01 20.38 9.63
C LYS A 159 4.70 20.00 8.95
N LEU A 160 3.79 20.97 8.84
CA LEU A 160 2.52 20.79 8.14
C LEU A 160 2.62 21.40 6.74
N TYR A 161 2.26 20.61 5.73
CA TYR A 161 2.29 21.05 4.34
C TYR A 161 0.91 20.88 3.71
N LYS A 162 0.46 21.89 2.96
CA LYS A 162 -0.72 21.78 2.09
C LYS A 162 -0.26 21.46 0.68
N TRP A 163 -0.71 20.34 0.16
CA TRP A 163 -0.54 20.00 -1.23
C TRP A 163 -1.84 20.27 -1.99
N THR A 164 -1.72 20.72 -3.22
CA THR A 164 -2.83 20.94 -4.15
C THR A 164 -2.49 20.26 -5.46
N PHE A 165 -3.36 19.38 -5.90
CA PHE A 165 -3.32 18.79 -7.23
C PHE A 165 -4.31 19.53 -8.13
N THR A 166 -3.85 19.94 -9.30
CA THR A 166 -4.64 20.65 -10.31
C THR A 166 -4.58 19.92 -11.64
N ALA A 167 -5.74 19.61 -12.21
CA ALA A 167 -5.88 19.17 -13.59
C ALA A 167 -6.30 20.36 -14.47
N PHE A 168 -5.54 20.66 -15.51
CA PHE A 168 -5.81 21.76 -16.45
C PHE A 168 -6.33 21.22 -17.78
N CYS A 169 -7.50 21.68 -18.21
CA CYS A 169 -8.17 21.19 -19.42
C CYS A 169 -8.28 22.22 -20.55
N GLY A 170 -8.03 23.49 -20.25
CA GLY A 170 -7.85 24.56 -21.22
C GLY A 170 -6.38 24.94 -21.39
N ASP A 171 -6.15 26.20 -21.77
CA ASP A 171 -4.81 26.78 -21.79
C ASP A 171 -4.16 26.74 -20.41
N ALA A 172 -2.83 26.75 -20.40
CA ALA A 172 -2.04 26.51 -19.20
C ALA A 172 -2.38 27.41 -18.01
N ASN A 173 -2.82 28.63 -18.31
CA ASN A 173 -3.05 29.70 -17.35
C ASN A 173 -4.55 29.97 -17.14
N ASP A 174 -5.45 29.18 -17.75
CA ASP A 174 -6.89 29.30 -17.56
C ASP A 174 -7.36 28.42 -16.38
N PHE A 175 -7.21 28.95 -15.18
CA PHE A 175 -7.67 28.30 -13.96
C PHE A 175 -9.20 28.20 -13.85
N SER A 176 -9.97 28.92 -14.68
CA SER A 176 -11.44 28.91 -14.61
C SER A 176 -12.04 27.55 -14.98
N LYS A 177 -11.27 26.72 -15.68
CA LYS A 177 -11.65 25.36 -16.13
C LYS A 177 -10.86 24.26 -15.43
N ALA A 178 -10.00 24.60 -14.48
CA ALA A 178 -9.18 23.63 -13.78
C ALA A 178 -9.97 22.93 -12.67
N GLU A 179 -9.79 21.62 -12.54
CA GLU A 179 -10.31 20.86 -11.39
C GLU A 179 -9.19 20.72 -10.36
N LYS A 180 -9.54 20.82 -9.07
CA LYS A 180 -8.55 20.81 -7.99
C LYS A 180 -9.01 19.91 -6.85
N VAL A 181 -8.06 19.15 -6.31
CA VAL A 181 -8.17 18.50 -5.01
C VAL A 181 -6.95 18.86 -4.18
N TRP A 182 -7.10 18.84 -2.87
CA TRP A 182 -6.03 19.22 -1.95
C TRP A 182 -6.09 18.32 -0.73
N GLY A 183 -5.01 18.35 0.04
CA GLY A 183 -4.92 17.73 1.36
C GLY A 183 -3.71 18.26 2.12
N LEU A 184 -3.50 17.69 3.29
CA LEU A 184 -2.36 18.03 4.14
C LEU A 184 -1.40 16.84 4.24
N PHE A 185 -0.12 17.14 4.34
CA PHE A 185 0.92 16.22 4.78
C PHE A 185 1.51 16.68 6.10
N GLU A 186 1.72 15.72 6.98
CA GLU A 186 2.50 15.86 8.20
C GLU A 186 3.57 14.76 8.21
N PRO A 187 4.76 15.00 7.64
CA PRO A 187 5.86 14.04 7.70
C PRO A 187 6.30 13.80 9.14
N LYS A 188 6.65 12.57 9.48
CA LYS A 188 7.01 12.14 10.84
C LYS A 188 8.32 11.37 10.83
N GLU A 189 8.99 11.36 11.97
CA GLU A 189 10.14 10.48 12.17
C GLU A 189 9.66 9.04 12.42
N LEU A 190 10.35 8.08 11.82
CA LEU A 190 10.10 6.66 12.07
C LEU A 190 10.66 6.29 13.45
N SER A 191 9.79 5.88 14.37
CA SER A 191 10.22 5.46 15.72
C SER A 191 11.10 4.21 15.67
N ALA A 192 12.03 4.10 16.62
CA ALA A 192 12.92 2.94 16.72
C ALA A 192 12.15 1.64 16.97
N ASP A 193 11.04 1.71 17.71
CA ASP A 193 10.17 0.56 17.98
C ASP A 193 9.47 0.08 16.71
N LEU A 194 8.88 1.00 15.94
CA LEU A 194 8.25 0.65 14.67
C LEU A 194 9.27 0.12 13.68
N ARG A 195 10.47 0.71 13.61
CA ARG A 195 11.56 0.19 12.77
C ARG A 195 11.88 -1.27 13.09
N ARG A 196 12.01 -1.62 14.37
CA ARG A 196 12.24 -3.01 14.81
C ARG A 196 11.08 -3.95 14.48
N GLN A 197 9.84 -3.48 14.56
CA GLN A 197 8.68 -4.30 14.19
C GLN A 197 8.59 -4.55 12.68
N LEU A 198 9.04 -3.60 11.87
CA LEU A 198 9.07 -3.72 10.41
C LEU A 198 10.16 -4.69 9.92
N GLU A 199 11.22 -4.88 10.71
CA GLU A 199 12.30 -5.83 10.41
C GLU A 199 11.76 -7.26 10.39
N GLY A 200 11.85 -7.92 9.23
CA GLY A 200 11.38 -9.30 9.05
C GLY A 200 9.88 -9.46 8.86
N ALA A 201 9.10 -8.38 8.93
CA ALA A 201 7.67 -8.39 8.62
C ALA A 201 7.45 -8.57 7.11
N THR A 202 6.43 -9.35 6.74
CA THR A 202 5.96 -9.45 5.35
C THR A 202 5.36 -8.11 4.88
N PRO A 203 5.26 -7.85 3.56
CA PRO A 203 4.69 -6.60 3.06
C PRO A 203 3.29 -6.28 3.60
N LEU A 204 2.44 -7.30 3.80
CA LEU A 204 1.09 -7.11 4.37
C LEU A 204 1.16 -6.74 5.86
N GLU A 205 2.03 -7.40 6.62
CA GLU A 205 2.27 -7.05 8.03
C GLU A 205 2.85 -5.64 8.17
N GLN A 206 3.78 -5.25 7.29
CA GLN A 206 4.30 -3.88 7.25
C GLN A 206 3.20 -2.86 6.99
N ALA A 207 2.30 -3.12 6.04
CA ALA A 207 1.16 -2.24 5.77
C ALA A 207 0.29 -2.05 7.01
N LYS A 208 0.03 -3.14 7.76
CA LYS A 208 -0.71 -3.09 9.02
C LYS A 208 0.01 -2.30 10.11
N LEU A 209 1.33 -2.51 10.27
CA LEU A 209 2.14 -1.80 11.25
C LEU A 209 2.16 -0.29 10.97
N TYR A 210 2.33 0.10 9.71
CA TYR A 210 2.22 1.51 9.31
C TYR A 210 0.82 2.07 9.56
N ALA A 211 -0.24 1.32 9.23
CA ALA A 211 -1.62 1.75 9.47
C ALA A 211 -1.89 1.98 10.96
N GLN A 212 -1.47 1.04 11.81
CA GLN A 212 -1.60 1.13 13.27
C GLN A 212 -0.80 2.30 13.87
N ALA A 213 0.36 2.60 13.29
CA ALA A 213 1.15 3.77 13.64
C ALA A 213 0.57 5.09 13.08
N GLY A 214 -0.52 5.02 12.32
CA GLY A 214 -1.13 6.17 11.66
C GLY A 214 -0.21 6.79 10.62
N ILE A 215 0.52 5.98 9.85
CA ILE A 215 1.43 6.36 8.75
C ILE A 215 0.75 6.05 7.40
N TRP A 216 0.20 7.06 6.75
CA TRP A 216 -0.70 6.90 5.60
C TRP A 216 0.00 6.46 4.32
N ASN A 217 1.06 7.17 3.92
CA ASN A 217 1.64 7.01 2.58
C ASN A 217 2.18 5.60 2.34
N GLU A 218 2.90 5.09 3.32
CA GLU A 218 3.50 3.76 3.32
C GLU A 218 2.43 2.66 3.38
N THR A 219 1.36 2.86 4.17
CA THR A 219 0.19 1.97 4.20
C THR A 219 -0.44 1.87 2.81
N LEU A 220 -0.79 3.01 2.22
CA LEU A 220 -1.47 3.05 0.93
C LEU A 220 -0.59 2.45 -0.18
N ALA A 221 0.70 2.76 -0.19
CA ALA A 221 1.64 2.23 -1.18
C ALA A 221 1.73 0.70 -1.12
N LEU A 222 1.89 0.14 0.08
CA LEU A 222 1.97 -1.31 0.26
C LEU A 222 0.66 -2.00 -0.11
N VAL A 223 -0.48 -1.53 0.41
CA VAL A 223 -1.79 -2.13 0.09
C VAL A 223 -2.10 -2.04 -1.41
N SER A 224 -1.76 -0.91 -2.06
CA SER A 224 -1.93 -0.75 -3.52
C SER A 224 -1.10 -1.78 -4.28
N SER A 225 0.17 -1.96 -3.91
CA SER A 225 1.05 -2.96 -4.56
C SER A 225 0.58 -4.40 -4.36
N LEU A 226 -0.11 -4.66 -3.24
CA LEU A 226 -0.64 -5.97 -2.89
C LEU A 226 -2.03 -6.23 -3.45
N ARG A 227 -2.68 -5.26 -4.12
CA ARG A 227 -4.08 -5.36 -4.54
C ARG A 227 -4.39 -6.61 -5.36
N ALA A 228 -3.48 -7.06 -6.22
CA ALA A 228 -3.69 -8.25 -7.05
C ALA A 228 -3.72 -9.56 -6.24
N SER A 229 -2.87 -9.67 -5.21
CA SER A 229 -2.80 -10.86 -4.35
C SER A 229 -3.72 -10.78 -3.12
N ASN A 230 -4.04 -9.57 -2.67
CA ASN A 230 -4.84 -9.28 -1.48
C ASN A 230 -5.92 -8.21 -1.78
N PRO A 231 -6.89 -8.49 -2.68
CA PRO A 231 -7.89 -7.50 -3.10
C PRO A 231 -8.83 -7.06 -1.96
N ARG A 232 -9.01 -7.92 -0.94
CA ARG A 232 -9.79 -7.61 0.26
C ARG A 232 -9.17 -6.44 1.04
N GLU A 233 -7.85 -6.40 1.18
CA GLU A 233 -7.14 -5.37 1.94
C GLU A 233 -7.26 -3.98 1.30
N TRP A 234 -7.26 -3.93 -0.03
CA TRP A 234 -7.55 -2.69 -0.76
C TRP A 234 -8.95 -2.17 -0.46
N THR A 235 -9.93 -3.06 -0.48
CA THR A 235 -11.34 -2.74 -0.21
C THR A 235 -11.51 -2.25 1.23
N GLU A 236 -10.98 -3.00 2.19
CA GLU A 236 -11.08 -2.65 3.62
C GLU A 236 -10.37 -1.32 3.94
N LEU A 237 -9.19 -1.07 3.34
CA LEU A 237 -8.51 0.21 3.48
C LEU A 237 -9.38 1.37 2.98
N LEU A 238 -9.94 1.28 1.77
CA LEU A 238 -10.81 2.33 1.23
C LEU A 238 -12.08 2.53 2.06
N HIS A 239 -12.66 1.45 2.58
CA HIS A 239 -13.83 1.51 3.45
C HIS A 239 -13.52 2.23 4.75
N SER A 240 -12.34 1.97 5.34
CA SER A 240 -11.90 2.63 6.59
C SER A 240 -11.77 4.15 6.46
N ILE A 241 -11.59 4.65 5.23
CA ILE A 241 -11.47 6.08 4.91
C ILE A 241 -12.70 6.67 4.20
N ASP A 242 -13.84 5.96 4.26
CA ASP A 242 -15.12 6.36 3.67
C ASP A 242 -15.11 6.52 2.13
N LEU A 243 -14.21 5.81 1.42
CA LEU A 243 -14.07 5.80 -0.06
C LEU A 243 -14.56 4.50 -0.72
N ASN A 244 -15.56 3.84 -0.12
CA ASN A 244 -16.15 2.58 -0.60
C ASN A 244 -16.62 2.61 -2.07
N ASN A 245 -16.95 3.80 -2.60
CA ASN A 245 -17.38 3.97 -3.99
C ASN A 245 -16.23 3.87 -5.01
N LEU A 246 -14.98 3.68 -4.55
CA LEU A 246 -13.78 3.59 -5.40
C LEU A 246 -13.14 2.19 -5.42
N ASP A 247 -13.74 1.19 -4.76
CA ASP A 247 -13.18 -0.17 -4.65
C ASP A 247 -12.81 -0.80 -5.99
N SER A 248 -13.66 -0.57 -7.01
CA SER A 248 -13.50 -1.10 -8.35
C SER A 248 -12.72 -0.19 -9.29
N ALA A 249 -12.29 1.01 -8.86
CA ALA A 249 -11.52 1.90 -9.71
C ALA A 249 -10.16 1.26 -10.05
N PRO A 250 -9.71 1.23 -11.30
CA PRO A 250 -8.43 0.63 -11.67
C PRO A 250 -7.26 1.46 -11.10
N LEU A 251 -6.17 0.80 -10.69
CA LEU A 251 -4.89 1.48 -10.49
C LEU A 251 -4.24 1.63 -11.86
N LEU A 252 -3.89 2.86 -12.23
CA LEU A 252 -3.22 3.17 -13.47
C LEU A 252 -1.77 3.53 -13.15
N GLU A 253 -0.83 2.91 -13.86
CA GLU A 253 0.56 3.30 -13.74
C GLU A 253 0.76 4.70 -14.35
N SER A 254 1.41 5.59 -13.59
CA SER A 254 2.00 6.78 -14.17
C SER A 254 3.23 6.32 -14.94
N ASN A 255 3.14 6.21 -16.27
CA ASN A 255 4.30 5.88 -17.10
C ASN A 255 5.37 6.99 -16.90
N PRO A 256 6.65 6.65 -16.68
CA PRO A 256 7.72 7.62 -16.46
C PRO A 256 7.94 8.55 -17.66
#